data_AF-A0A023F1D0-F1
#
_entry.id   AF-A0A023F1D0-F1
#
_cell.length_a   1.000
_cell.length_b   1.000
_cell.length_c   1.000
_cell.angle_alpha   90.00
_cell.angle_beta   90.00
_cell.angle_gamma   90.00
#
_symmetry.space_group_name_H-M   'P 1'
#
loop_
_entity.id
_entity.type
_entity.pdbx_description
1 polymer ?
#
loop_
_entity_poly.entity_id
_entity_poly.type
_entity_poly.pdbx_seq_one_letter_code
_entity_poly.pdbx_strand_id
1 'polypeptide(L)'
;MWRTDFSKSSILLWLVISVPVHISAINFWNYNESEELSYAGVKHLKIIIDDKVICEEAFIRKAPGHCHYKICQKIPLIKPS
;
A
#
# COMPACT_ATOMS: atom_id res chain seq x y z
N MET A 1 -3.73 -5.43 11.41
CA MET A 1 -2.55 -4.89 10.68
C MET A 1 -1.69 -6.06 10.26
N TRP A 2 -1.30 -6.16 8.99
CA TRP A 2 -0.35 -7.20 8.55
C TRP A 2 1.08 -6.65 8.70
N ARG A 3 2.01 -7.52 9.11
CA ARG A 3 3.44 -7.20 9.27
C ARG A 3 4.27 -8.40 8.85
N THR A 4 5.44 -8.13 8.32
CA THR A 4 6.51 -9.09 8.07
C THR A 4 7.81 -8.50 8.58
N ASP A 5 8.82 -9.35 8.78
CA ASP A 5 10.17 -8.89 9.09
C ASP A 5 10.77 -8.11 7.93
N PHE A 6 11.71 -7.22 8.26
CA PHE A 6 12.43 -6.44 7.28
C PHE A 6 13.17 -7.36 6.30
N SER A 7 12.98 -7.11 5.01
CA SER A 7 13.72 -7.79 3.94
C SER A 7 14.32 -6.74 3.01
N LYS A 8 15.54 -7.01 2.53
CA LYS A 8 16.17 -6.22 1.47
C LYS A 8 15.57 -6.54 0.09
N SER A 9 14.92 -7.69 -0.04
CA SER A 9 14.26 -8.14 -1.26
C SER A 9 12.83 -7.60 -1.33
N SER A 10 12.30 -7.52 -2.56
CA SER A 10 10.90 -7.16 -2.76
C SER A 10 9.99 -8.21 -2.13
N ILE A 11 8.88 -7.75 -1.54
CA ILE A 11 7.87 -8.59 -0.91
C ILE A 11 6.63 -8.60 -1.80
N LEU A 12 6.08 -9.78 -2.04
CA LEU A 12 4.85 -9.96 -2.82
C LEU A 12 3.68 -10.23 -1.90
N LEU A 13 2.57 -9.54 -2.15
CA LEU A 13 1.29 -9.75 -1.46
C LEU A 13 0.23 -10.14 -2.49
N TRP A 14 -0.35 -11.31 -2.27
CA TRP A 14 -1.44 -11.83 -3.09
C TRP A 14 -2.76 -11.71 -2.33
N LEU A 15 -3.73 -11.06 -2.96
CA LEU A 15 -5.09 -10.98 -2.46
C LEU A 15 -6.01 -11.61 -3.50
N VAL A 16 -6.75 -12.64 -3.09
CA VAL A 16 -7.75 -13.30 -3.92
C VAL A 16 -9.13 -12.94 -3.40
N ILE A 17 -9.94 -12.34 -4.25
CA ILE A 17 -11.35 -12.05 -3.95
C ILE A 17 -12.17 -13.13 -4.65
N SER A 18 -12.93 -13.91 -3.87
CA SER A 18 -13.62 -15.11 -4.35
C SER A 18 -14.75 -14.84 -5.35
N VAL A 19 -15.22 -13.60 -5.41
CA VAL A 19 -16.30 -13.16 -6.32
C VAL A 19 -15.76 -11.99 -7.16
N PRO A 20 -16.09 -11.92 -8.46
CA PRO A 20 -15.73 -10.77 -9.29
C PRO A 20 -16.30 -9.48 -8.69
N VAL A 21 -15.43 -8.50 -8.45
CA VAL A 21 -15.79 -7.19 -7.93
C VAL A 21 -15.04 -6.10 -8.68
N HIS A 22 -15.65 -4.93 -8.79
CA HIS A 22 -15.00 -3.76 -9.35
C HIS A 22 -14.25 -2.99 -8.25
N ILE A 23 -12.92 -2.94 -8.33
CA ILE A 23 -12.09 -2.26 -7.32
C ILE A 23 -11.88 -0.81 -7.73
N SER A 24 -12.46 0.14 -6.98
CA SER A 24 -12.34 1.56 -7.31
C SER A 24 -10.98 2.17 -6.95
N ALA A 25 -10.39 1.71 -5.87
CA ALA A 25 -9.16 2.25 -5.32
C ALA A 25 -8.53 1.27 -4.32
N ILE A 26 -7.24 1.44 -4.05
CA ILE A 26 -6.53 0.79 -2.95
C ILE A 26 -6.10 1.86 -1.95
N ASN A 27 -6.41 1.64 -0.68
CA ASN A 27 -5.99 2.51 0.41
C ASN A 27 -4.79 1.88 1.11
N PHE A 28 -3.69 2.64 1.21
CA PHE A 28 -2.46 2.21 1.87
C PHE A 28 -2.22 3.00 3.15
N TRP A 29 -1.93 2.25 4.21
CA TRP A 29 -1.45 2.76 5.49
C TRP A 29 -0.08 2.16 5.74
N ASN A 30 0.95 3.01 5.85
CA ASN A 30 2.29 2.56 6.23
C ASN A 30 2.40 2.33 7.74
N TYR A 31 3.50 1.71 8.16
CA TYR A 31 3.77 1.39 9.55
C TYR A 31 3.80 2.65 10.42
N ASN A 32 3.01 2.67 11.50
CA ASN A 32 2.76 3.89 12.30
C ASN A 32 2.79 3.62 13.80
N GLU A 33 3.82 2.92 14.29
CA GLU A 33 3.95 2.63 15.72
C GLU A 33 4.50 3.82 16.51
N SER A 34 5.61 4.41 16.05
CA SER A 34 6.27 5.55 16.69
C SER A 34 7.01 6.42 15.68
N GLU A 35 7.50 7.59 16.10
CA GLU A 35 8.28 8.50 15.25
C GLU A 35 9.59 7.88 14.79
N GLU A 36 10.27 7.12 15.67
CA GLU A 36 11.51 6.41 15.36
C GLU A 36 11.29 5.35 14.27
N LEU A 37 10.12 4.72 14.27
CA LEU A 37 9.74 3.68 13.29
C LEU A 37 8.96 4.23 12.10
N SER A 38 8.80 5.56 11.96
CA SER A 38 8.12 6.20 10.82
C SER A 38 8.81 5.97 9.47
N TYR A 39 10.08 5.56 9.49
CA TYR A 39 10.86 5.17 8.31
C TYR A 39 10.61 3.72 7.87
N ALA A 40 9.95 2.92 8.71
CA ALA A 40 9.58 1.56 8.36
C ALA A 40 8.35 1.54 7.42
N GLY A 41 8.26 0.49 6.61
CA GLY A 41 7.17 0.29 5.67
C GLY A 41 7.63 0.35 4.21
N VAL A 42 6.67 0.53 3.32
CA VAL A 42 6.88 0.46 1.88
C VAL A 42 7.05 1.87 1.33
N LYS A 43 8.10 2.10 0.55
CA LYS A 43 8.31 3.38 -0.16
C LYS A 43 7.85 3.32 -1.61
N HIS A 44 8.07 2.19 -2.28
CA HIS A 44 7.70 1.94 -3.68
C HIS A 44 6.92 0.64 -3.77
N LEU A 45 5.88 0.62 -4.60
CA LEU A 45 5.16 -0.61 -4.91
C LEU A 45 4.72 -0.67 -6.38
N LYS A 46 4.56 -1.90 -6.87
CA LYS A 46 3.97 -2.23 -8.17
C LYS A 46 2.60 -2.87 -7.91
N ILE A 47 1.59 -2.47 -8.69
CA ILE A 47 0.21 -2.98 -8.56
C ILE A 47 -0.13 -3.79 -9.81
N ILE A 48 -0.48 -5.05 -9.60
CA ILE A 48 -0.93 -5.98 -10.61
C ILE A 48 -2.33 -6.45 -10.21
N ILE A 49 -3.29 -6.40 -11.14
CA ILE A 49 -4.66 -6.86 -10.95
C ILE A 49 -5.01 -7.72 -12.15
N ASP A 50 -5.48 -8.94 -11.91
CA ASP A 50 -5.82 -9.93 -12.94
C ASP A 50 -4.71 -10.05 -14.01
N ASP A 51 -3.48 -10.25 -13.54
CA ASP A 51 -2.24 -10.37 -14.34
C ASP A 51 -1.87 -9.13 -15.18
N LYS A 52 -2.60 -8.03 -15.03
CA LYS A 52 -2.33 -6.76 -15.71
C LYS A 52 -1.66 -5.78 -14.76
N VAL A 53 -0.55 -5.19 -15.20
CA VAL A 53 0.08 -4.10 -14.45
C VAL A 53 -0.77 -2.84 -14.56
N ILE A 54 -1.27 -2.37 -13.43
CA ILE A 54 -2.07 -1.14 -13.34
C ILE A 54 -1.20 0.06 -12.97
N CYS A 55 -0.15 -0.18 -12.17
CA CYS A 55 0.82 0.83 -11.79
C CYS A 55 2.19 0.19 -11.66
N GLU A 56 3.15 0.62 -12.49
CA GLU A 56 4.53 0.13 -12.43
C GLU A 56 5.27 0.66 -11.20
N GLU A 57 5.03 1.91 -10.83
CA GLU A 57 5.69 2.55 -9.69
C GLU A 57 4.76 3.52 -8.96
N ALA A 58 4.28 3.12 -7.78
CA ALA A 58 3.58 4.00 -6.85
C ALA A 58 4.48 4.33 -5.65
N PHE A 59 4.61 5.61 -5.34
CA PHE A 59 5.34 6.11 -4.18
C PHE A 59 4.40 6.23 -2.99
N ILE A 60 4.72 5.57 -1.89
CA ILE A 60 3.93 5.61 -0.66
C ILE A 60 4.58 6.53 0.36
N ARG A 61 3.76 7.42 0.94
CA ARG A 61 4.19 8.34 1.99
C ARG A 61 4.48 7.58 3.28
N LYS A 62 5.46 8.06 4.03
CA LYS A 62 5.72 7.61 5.39
C LYS A 62 4.49 7.88 6.27
N ALA A 63 4.28 7.05 7.28
CA ALA A 63 3.31 7.35 8.31
C ALA A 63 3.89 8.40 9.28
N PRO A 64 3.04 9.14 10.02
CA PRO A 64 3.50 10.23 10.87
C PRO A 64 4.23 9.80 12.15
N GLY A 65 4.15 8.53 12.55
CA GLY A 65 4.71 8.01 13.80
C GLY A 65 3.89 8.36 15.06
N HIS A 66 2.69 8.91 14.90
CA HIS A 66 1.81 9.30 16.01
C HIS A 66 0.33 9.12 15.64
N CYS A 67 -0.58 9.23 16.61
CA CYS A 67 -2.01 8.99 16.40
C CYS A 67 -2.84 10.25 16.04
N HIS A 68 -2.27 11.46 16.09
CA HIS A 68 -3.02 12.71 15.88
C HIS A 68 -3.60 12.86 14.46
N TYR A 69 -2.94 12.29 13.44
CA TYR A 69 -3.39 12.34 12.05
C TYR A 69 -3.41 10.93 11.45
N LYS A 70 -4.57 10.50 10.96
CA LYS A 70 -4.71 9.23 10.24
C LYS A 70 -4.37 9.44 8.77
N ILE A 71 -3.11 9.25 8.42
CA ILE A 71 -2.66 9.36 7.03
C ILE A 71 -2.98 8.05 6.30
N CYS A 72 -3.78 8.16 5.25
CA CYS A 72 -4.07 7.10 4.31
C CYS A 72 -3.73 7.60 2.91
N GLN A 73 -2.94 6.84 2.17
CA GLN A 73 -2.72 7.14 0.76
C GLN A 73 -3.68 6.32 -0.10
N LYS A 74 -4.61 7.01 -0.76
CA LYS A 74 -5.54 6.41 -1.71
C LYS A 74 -4.91 6.38 -3.10
N ILE A 75 -4.87 5.20 -3.72
CA ILE A 75 -4.49 4.99 -5.11
C ILE A 75 -5.76 4.66 -5.90
N PRO A 76 -6.29 5.61 -6.70
CA PRO A 76 -7.44 5.34 -7.55
C PRO A 76 -7.05 4.38 -8.68
N LEU A 77 -7.90 3.39 -8.95
CA LEU A 77 -7.72 2.42 -10.04
C LEU A 77 -8.66 2.69 -11.22
N ILE A 78 -9.67 3.53 -10.99
CA ILE A 78 -10.55 4.03 -12.04
C ILE A 78 -9.89 5.26 -12.67
N LYS A 79 -9.79 5.27 -14.00
CA LYS A 79 -9.36 6.47 -14.73
C LYS A 79 -10.42 7.56 -14.55
N PRO A 80 -10.04 8.81 -14.20
CA PRO A 80 -10.99 9.91 -14.23
C PRO A 80 -11.53 10.07 -15.66
N SER A 81 -12.84 10.25 -15.76
CA SER A 81 -13.60 10.48 -16.98
C SER A 81 -13.22 11.80 -17.64
#